data_AF-A0A7S0CQB0-F1
#
_entry.id   AF-A0A7S0CQB0-F1
#
_cell.length_a   1.000
_cell.length_b   1.000
_cell.length_c   1.000
_cell.angle_alpha   90.00
_cell.angle_beta   90.00
_cell.angle_gamma   90.00
#
_symmetry.space_group_name_H-M   'P 1'
#
loop_
_entity.id
_entity.type
_entity.pdbx_description
1 polymer ?
#
loop_
_entity_poly.entity_id
_entity_poly.type
_entity_poly.pdbx_seq_one_letter_code
_entity_poly.pdbx_strand_id
1 'polypeptide(L)'
;ARPGEVITLQFGGYANWTGAHFWNFQDESIGLAESSDASSRAFRDLDSSVLYRVGETRGGAATYTPRMVFFERRGAMGGASAAGYLYGDESGTDGGPLPPILTWDGSAKVIEQPKEGKSRFVRQLEAYEEEEEEEE
;
A
#
# COMPACT_ATOMS: atom_id res chain seq x y z
N ALA A 1 30.16 5.37 -0.28
CA ALA A 1 29.04 6.12 -0.89
C ALA A 1 27.78 5.75 -0.11
N ARG A 2 26.83 6.67 0.10
CA ARG A 2 25.52 6.25 0.61
C ARG A 2 24.86 5.41 -0.48
N PRO A 3 24.31 4.23 -0.15
CA PRO A 3 23.50 3.49 -1.09
C PRO A 3 22.37 4.38 -1.62
N GLY A 4 21.98 4.17 -2.88
CA GLY A 4 20.89 4.92 -3.48
C GLY A 4 19.56 4.60 -2.81
N GLU A 5 18.59 5.50 -2.96
CA GLU A 5 17.21 5.25 -2.52
C GLU A 5 16.36 4.88 -3.73
N VAL A 6 15.49 3.88 -3.61
CA VAL A 6 14.60 3.43 -4.69
C VAL A 6 13.15 3.69 -4.29
N ILE A 7 12.38 4.26 -5.22
CA ILE A 7 10.92 4.38 -5.12
C ILE A 7 10.30 3.37 -6.07
N THR A 8 9.46 2.49 -5.54
CA THR A 8 8.77 1.45 -6.31
C THR A 8 7.35 1.90 -6.65
N LEU A 9 7.00 1.87 -7.95
CA LEU A 9 5.66 2.19 -8.45
C LEU A 9 4.98 0.91 -8.95
N GLN A 10 3.78 0.61 -8.45
CA GLN A 10 3.02 -0.58 -8.81
C GLN A 10 1.62 -0.20 -9.27
N PHE A 11 1.28 -0.47 -10.52
CA PHE A 11 0.03 -0.01 -11.13
C PHE A 11 -0.77 -1.18 -11.69
N GLY A 12 -1.93 -1.45 -11.09
CA GLY A 12 -2.88 -2.47 -11.52
C GLY A 12 -2.64 -3.86 -10.93
N GLY A 13 -3.67 -4.71 -11.05
CA GLY A 13 -3.79 -5.92 -10.22
C GLY A 13 -2.64 -6.90 -10.33
N TYR A 14 -2.10 -7.12 -11.52
CA TYR A 14 -0.95 -8.01 -11.70
C TYR A 14 0.32 -7.47 -11.04
N ALA A 15 0.64 -6.19 -11.26
CA ALA A 15 1.81 -5.55 -10.66
C ALA A 15 1.69 -5.49 -9.13
N ASN A 16 0.49 -5.19 -8.62
CA ASN A 16 0.20 -5.18 -7.18
C ASN A 16 0.30 -6.59 -6.57
N TRP A 17 -0.16 -7.63 -7.28
CA TRP A 17 -0.05 -9.02 -6.82
C TRP A 17 1.40 -9.48 -6.74
N THR A 18 2.19 -9.29 -7.80
CA THR A 18 3.63 -9.60 -7.78
C THR A 18 4.36 -8.75 -6.75
N GLY A 19 3.97 -7.48 -6.63
CA GLY A 19 4.48 -6.53 -5.65
C GLY A 19 4.29 -6.99 -4.22
N ALA A 20 3.11 -7.50 -3.87
CA ALA A 20 2.83 -8.03 -2.54
C ALA A 20 3.78 -9.18 -2.18
N HIS A 21 3.99 -10.13 -3.10
CA HIS A 21 4.96 -11.22 -2.87
C HIS A 21 6.40 -10.71 -2.70
N PHE A 22 6.81 -9.73 -3.51
CA PHE A 22 8.11 -9.10 -3.37
C PHE A 22 8.28 -8.47 -1.99
N TRP A 23 7.32 -7.67 -1.54
CA TRP A 23 7.40 -6.98 -0.24
C TRP A 23 7.32 -7.94 0.95
N ASN A 24 6.54 -9.01 0.86
CA ASN A 24 6.51 -10.05 1.89
C ASN A 24 7.88 -10.74 2.02
N PHE A 25 8.54 -11.03 0.90
CA PHE A 25 9.89 -11.60 0.92
C PHE A 25 10.92 -10.63 1.51
N GLN A 26 10.80 -9.33 1.22
CA GLN A 26 11.66 -8.31 1.81
C GLN A 26 11.45 -8.20 3.33
N ASP A 27 10.22 -8.25 3.82
CA ASP A 27 9.89 -8.26 5.25
C ASP A 27 10.47 -9.48 5.97
N GLU A 28 10.30 -10.67 5.38
CA GLU A 28 10.90 -11.90 5.90
C GLU A 28 12.44 -11.83 5.93
N SER A 29 13.05 -11.22 4.91
CA SER A 29 14.51 -11.01 4.86
C SER A 29 15.01 -10.13 6.01
N ILE A 30 14.25 -9.09 6.39
CA ILE A 30 14.56 -8.24 7.55
C ILE A 30 14.49 -9.06 8.84
N GLY A 31 13.40 -9.81 9.05
CA GLY A 31 13.25 -10.66 10.21
C GLY A 31 14.35 -11.73 10.33
N LEU A 32 14.76 -12.33 9.21
CA LEU A 32 15.86 -13.29 9.16
C LEU A 32 17.21 -12.65 9.47
N ALA A 33 17.48 -11.42 9.03
CA ALA A 33 18.71 -10.69 9.35
C ALA A 33 18.85 -10.40 10.85
N GLU A 34 17.72 -10.14 11.54
CA GLU A 34 17.65 -9.93 12.98
C GLU A 34 17.71 -11.23 13.80
N SER A 35 17.47 -12.38 13.17
CA SER A 35 17.52 -13.69 13.82
C SER A 35 18.93 -14.13 14.22
N SER A 36 19.01 -15.10 15.14
CA SER A 36 20.29 -15.70 15.59
C SER A 36 20.66 -17.00 14.83
N ASP A 37 19.91 -17.36 13.79
CA ASP A 37 20.13 -18.60 13.03
C ASP A 37 21.38 -18.50 12.12
N ALA A 38 21.99 -19.63 11.77
CA ALA A 38 23.11 -19.70 10.84
C ALA A 38 22.76 -19.16 9.44
N SER A 39 21.49 -19.25 9.04
CA SER A 39 20.95 -18.69 7.79
C SER A 39 20.93 -17.15 7.76
N SER A 40 20.89 -16.49 8.92
CA SER A 40 20.83 -15.02 9.06
C SER A 40 22.01 -14.29 8.39
N ARG A 41 23.17 -14.95 8.29
CA ARG A 41 24.39 -14.37 7.71
C ARG A 41 24.20 -13.89 6.27
N ALA A 42 23.38 -14.59 5.47
CA ALA A 42 23.12 -14.19 4.10
C ALA A 42 22.28 -12.90 3.98
N PHE A 43 21.51 -12.57 5.02
CA PHE A 43 20.57 -11.45 5.02
C PHE A 43 21.11 -10.22 5.77
N ARG A 44 22.08 -10.39 6.67
CA ARG A 44 22.69 -9.28 7.44
C ARG A 44 23.43 -8.25 6.58
N ASP A 45 23.95 -8.67 5.44
CA ASP A 45 24.66 -7.78 4.51
C ASP A 45 23.70 -7.05 3.56
N LEU A 46 22.40 -7.31 3.63
CA LEU A 46 21.39 -6.62 2.83
C LEU A 46 21.03 -5.29 3.47
N ASP A 47 21.19 -4.22 2.70
CA ASP A 47 20.80 -2.87 3.13
C ASP A 47 19.31 -2.62 2.83
N SER A 48 18.47 -2.74 3.85
CA SER A 48 17.03 -2.47 3.74
C SER A 48 16.71 -0.99 3.55
N SER A 49 17.63 -0.06 3.87
CA SER A 49 17.38 1.39 3.76
C SER A 49 17.23 1.89 2.32
N VAL A 50 17.67 1.08 1.35
CA VAL A 50 17.47 1.32 -0.09
C VAL A 50 15.98 1.28 -0.45
N LEU A 51 15.25 0.31 0.09
CA LEU A 51 13.85 0.02 -0.25
C LEU A 51 12.87 0.53 0.81
N TYR A 52 13.32 0.69 2.05
CA TYR A 52 12.50 1.09 3.18
C TYR A 52 12.92 2.46 3.71
N ARG A 53 11.94 3.20 4.21
CA ARG A 53 12.15 4.27 5.17
C ARG A 53 12.16 3.62 6.55
N VAL A 54 13.34 3.57 7.16
CA VAL A 54 13.51 3.09 8.52
C VAL A 54 13.20 4.23 9.50
N GLY A 55 12.38 3.95 10.50
CA GLY A 55 12.04 4.88 11.58
C GLY A 55 11.92 4.16 12.91
N GLU A 56 11.39 4.84 13.91
CA GLU A 56 11.21 4.32 15.26
C GLU A 56 9.87 4.79 15.82
N THR A 57 9.11 3.88 16.42
CA THR A 57 7.88 4.23 17.14
C THR A 57 8.21 4.98 18.44
N ARG A 58 7.20 5.61 19.08
CA ARG A 58 7.37 6.23 20.40
C ARG A 58 7.87 5.27 21.49
N GLY A 59 7.63 3.96 21.31
CA GLY A 59 8.08 2.92 22.22
C GLY A 59 9.50 2.40 21.95
N GLY A 60 10.21 2.97 20.98
CA GLY A 60 11.57 2.57 20.63
C GLY A 60 11.67 1.37 19.68
N ALA A 61 10.53 0.88 19.16
CA ALA A 61 10.52 -0.22 18.21
C ALA A 61 10.83 0.29 16.79
N ALA A 62 11.74 -0.40 16.09
CA ALA A 62 12.07 -0.10 14.70
C ALA A 62 10.83 -0.25 13.79
N THR A 63 10.71 0.63 12.81
CA THR A 63 9.66 0.61 11.78
C THR A 63 10.28 0.62 10.40
N TYR A 64 9.72 -0.16 9.49
CA TYR A 64 10.19 -0.31 8.12
C TYR A 64 9.04 0.00 7.18
N THR A 65 8.95 1.23 6.70
CA THR A 65 7.91 1.63 5.73
C THR A 65 8.43 1.48 4.31
N PRO A 66 7.88 0.60 3.46
CA PRO A 66 8.28 0.50 2.06
C PRO A 66 8.23 1.84 1.34
N ARG A 67 9.23 2.14 0.51
CA ARG A 67 9.23 3.29 -0.42
C ARG A 67 8.41 2.93 -1.65
N MET A 68 7.11 2.78 -1.45
CA MET A 68 6.20 2.24 -2.45
C MET A 68 4.98 3.13 -2.63
N VAL A 69 4.60 3.31 -3.89
CA VAL A 69 3.29 3.83 -4.27
C VAL A 69 2.64 2.76 -5.12
N PHE A 70 1.49 2.26 -4.68
CA PHE A 70 0.67 1.39 -5.50
C PHE A 70 -0.65 2.07 -5.89
N PHE A 71 -1.15 1.74 -7.07
CA PHE A 71 -2.41 2.22 -7.58
C PHE A 71 -3.25 1.03 -8.04
N GLU A 72 -4.53 1.09 -7.71
CA GLU A 72 -5.50 0.09 -8.13
C GLU A 72 -6.85 0.75 -8.39
N ARG A 73 -7.69 0.08 -9.18
CA ARG A 73 -9.08 0.51 -9.36
C ARG A 73 -9.82 0.47 -8.03
N ARG A 74 -10.74 1.42 -7.86
CA ARG A 74 -11.62 1.47 -6.69
C ARG A 74 -12.34 0.13 -6.51
N GLY A 75 -12.29 -0.41 -5.29
CA GLY A 75 -12.86 -1.72 -4.95
C GLY A 75 -11.93 -2.91 -5.16
N ALA A 76 -10.78 -2.73 -5.82
CA ALA A 76 -9.79 -3.79 -6.03
C ALA A 76 -8.54 -3.65 -5.13
N MET A 77 -8.53 -2.69 -4.20
CA MET A 77 -7.45 -2.53 -3.19
C MET A 77 -7.38 -3.68 -2.17
N GLY A 78 -8.38 -4.55 -2.11
CA GLY A 78 -8.41 -5.66 -1.16
C GLY A 78 -8.37 -5.17 0.29
N GLY A 79 -7.47 -5.72 1.10
CA GLY A 79 -7.26 -5.34 2.50
C GLY A 79 -6.27 -4.20 2.72
N ALA A 80 -5.73 -3.57 1.66
CA ALA A 80 -4.77 -2.49 1.81
C ALA A 80 -5.45 -1.20 2.26
N SER A 81 -4.85 -0.51 3.24
CA SER A 81 -5.32 0.80 3.68
C SER A 81 -5.09 1.86 2.61
N ALA A 82 -6.12 2.66 2.31
CA ALA A 82 -6.01 3.80 1.41
C ALA A 82 -5.03 4.88 1.91
N ALA A 83 -4.79 4.91 3.23
CA ALA A 83 -3.89 5.87 3.86
C ALA A 83 -2.42 5.39 3.88
N GLY A 84 -2.16 4.11 3.61
CA GLY A 84 -0.81 3.56 3.50
C GLY A 84 -0.02 3.49 4.82
N TYR A 85 -0.67 3.65 5.98
CA TYR A 85 -0.01 3.52 7.28
C TYR A 85 0.12 2.05 7.69
N LEU A 86 1.32 1.66 8.14
CA LEU A 86 1.64 0.27 8.51
C LEU A 86 1.70 0.01 10.03
N TYR A 87 1.96 1.03 10.85
CA TYR A 87 2.27 0.86 12.28
C TYR A 87 1.27 1.54 13.21
N GLY A 88 0.02 1.71 12.77
CA GLY A 88 -1.07 2.20 13.64
C GLY A 88 -0.83 3.59 14.23
N ASP A 89 -0.12 4.48 13.53
CA ASP A 89 -0.15 5.90 13.88
C ASP A 89 -1.53 6.44 13.46
N GLU A 90 -2.53 6.16 14.30
CA GLU A 90 -3.94 6.56 14.17
C GLU A 90 -4.14 8.09 14.22
N SER A 91 -3.06 8.88 14.18
CA SER A 91 -3.14 10.33 14.07
C SER A 91 -3.52 10.83 12.67
N GLY A 92 -3.71 9.94 11.69
CA GLY A 92 -4.05 10.31 10.32
C GLY A 92 -5.22 9.52 9.77
N THR A 93 -6.44 9.98 10.05
CA THR A 93 -7.65 9.72 9.26
C THR A 93 -8.28 8.32 9.35
N ASP A 94 -9.15 8.15 10.36
CA ASP A 94 -10.35 7.31 10.26
C ASP A 94 -11.23 7.79 9.08
N GLY A 95 -10.84 7.45 7.85
CA GLY A 95 -11.57 7.84 6.63
C GLY A 95 -11.57 9.34 6.30
N GLY A 96 -10.84 10.16 7.05
CA GLY A 96 -10.58 11.57 6.74
C GLY A 96 -9.69 11.76 5.49
N PRO A 97 -9.68 12.96 4.90
CA PRO A 97 -8.86 13.25 3.73
C PRO A 97 -7.37 13.23 4.08
N LEU A 98 -6.56 12.60 3.22
CA LEU A 98 -5.09 12.56 3.33
C LEU A 98 -4.54 13.97 3.62
N PRO A 99 -3.53 14.10 4.50
CA PRO A 99 -2.92 15.40 4.78
C PRO A 99 -2.37 16.01 3.48
N PRO A 100 -2.50 17.33 3.29
CA PRO A 100 -2.05 17.99 2.08
C PRO A 100 -0.55 17.77 1.87
N ILE A 101 -0.15 17.49 0.63
CA ILE A 101 1.26 17.36 0.26
C ILE A 101 1.89 18.76 0.31
N LEU A 102 2.53 19.09 1.43
CA LEU A 102 3.14 20.41 1.65
C LEU A 102 4.54 20.54 1.02
N THR A 103 5.14 19.43 0.59
CA THR A 103 6.53 19.38 0.12
C THR A 103 6.68 19.53 -1.39
N TRP A 104 5.58 19.56 -2.13
CA TRP A 104 5.59 19.70 -3.59
C TRP A 104 5.16 21.11 -3.96
N ASP A 105 6.09 21.91 -4.50
CA ASP A 105 5.86 23.28 -4.98
C ASP A 105 5.70 23.36 -6.50
N GLY A 106 5.79 22.23 -7.20
CA GLY A 106 5.65 22.13 -8.65
C GLY A 106 4.19 22.15 -9.13
N SER A 107 4.01 22.41 -10.43
CA SER A 107 2.69 22.31 -11.07
C SER A 107 2.20 20.85 -11.10
N ALA A 108 0.94 20.61 -10.75
CA ALA A 108 0.29 19.31 -10.90
C ALA A 108 -0.80 19.38 -11.97
N LYS A 109 -0.93 18.33 -12.78
CA LYS A 109 -2.04 18.15 -13.71
C LYS A 109 -2.95 17.04 -13.20
N VAL A 110 -4.17 17.41 -12.83
CA VAL A 110 -5.20 16.44 -12.46
C VAL A 110 -5.91 15.98 -13.73
N ILE A 111 -6.01 14.66 -13.91
CA ILE A 111 -6.75 14.03 -15.00
C ILE A 111 -7.86 13.21 -14.36
N GLU A 112 -9.11 13.63 -14.56
CA GLU A 112 -10.29 12.93 -14.08
C GLU A 112 -10.98 12.25 -15.26
N GLN A 113 -11.24 10.94 -15.13
CA GLN A 113 -12.01 10.17 -16.10
C GLN A 113 -13.45 10.04 -15.57
N PRO A 114 -14.48 10.18 -16.42
CA PRO A 114 -15.85 9.89 -16.01
C PRO A 114 -15.97 8.47 -15.47
N LYS A 115 -16.77 8.31 -14.42
CA LYS A 115 -17.00 6.99 -13.80
C LYS A 115 -17.57 6.03 -14.84
N GLU A 116 -16.93 4.87 -14.98
CA GLU A 116 -17.46 3.77 -15.79
C GLU A 116 -18.89 3.44 -15.35
N GLY A 117 -19.80 3.33 -16.32
CA GLY A 117 -21.20 3.00 -16.04
C GLY A 117 -21.33 1.57 -15.52
N LYS A 118 -22.33 1.31 -14.68
CA LYS A 118 -22.65 -0.07 -14.25
C LYS A 118 -22.92 -0.94 -15.48
N SER A 119 -22.36 -2.15 -15.51
CA SER A 119 -22.61 -3.12 -16.57
C SER A 119 -24.09 -3.53 -16.57
N ARG A 120 -24.58 -4.08 -17.69
CA ARG A 120 -25.96 -4.59 -17.77
C ARG A 120 -26.26 -5.61 -16.68
N PHE A 121 -25.29 -6.49 -16.38
CA PHE A 121 -25.42 -7.49 -15.33
C PHE A 121 -25.62 -6.87 -13.95
N VAL A 122 -24.79 -5.89 -13.58
CA VAL A 122 -24.90 -5.22 -12.26
C VAL A 122 -26.23 -4.48 -12.13
N ARG A 123 -26.68 -3.79 -13.19
CA ARG A 123 -27.99 -3.10 -13.16
C ARG A 123 -29.15 -4.06 -12.98
N GLN A 124 -29.06 -5.24 -13.58
CA GLN A 124 -30.11 -6.25 -13.47
C GLN A 124 -30.12 -6.91 -12.08
N LEU A 125 -28.94 -7.12 -11.50
CA LEU A 125 -28.80 -7.66 -10.15
C LEU A 125 -29.39 -6.72 -9.09
N GLU A 126 -29.11 -5.42 -9.20
CA GLU A 126 -29.70 -4.40 -8.31
C GLU A 126 -31.22 -4.29 -8.46
N ALA A 127 -31.74 -4.43 -9.69
CA ALA A 127 -33.19 -4.43 -9.92
C ALA A 127 -33.90 -5.62 -9.25
N TYR A 128 -33.27 -6.81 -9.22
CA TYR A 128 -33.81 -7.96 -8.50
C TYR A 128 -33.81 -7.77 -6.98
N GLU A 129 -32.75 -7.15 -6.42
CA GLU A 129 -32.68 -6.83 -4.98
C GLU A 129 -33.77 -5.82 -4.58
N GLU A 130 -34.00 -4.79 -5.40
CA GLU A 130 -35.08 -3.80 -5.17
C GLU A 130 -36.47 -4.46 -5.24
N GLU A 131 -36.70 -5.38 -6.19
CA GLU A 131 -37.97 -6.12 -6.28
C GLU A 131 -38.20 -7.05 -5.06
N GLU A 132 -37.17 -7.75 -4.57
CA GLU A 132 -37.29 -8.58 -3.36
C GLU A 132 -37.55 -7.76 -2.09
N GLU A 133 -36.92 -6.58 -1.94
CA GLU A 133 -37.16 -5.67 -0.81
C GLU A 133 -38.57 -5.05 -0.83
N GLU A 134 -39.19 -4.89 -2.01
CA GLU A 134 -40.57 -4.40 -2.13
C GLU A 134 -41.64 -5.49 -1.88
N GLU A 135 -41.26 -6.78 -1.97
CA GLU A 135 -42.16 -7.92 -1.70
C GLU A 135 -42.18 -8.35 -0.22
N GLU A 136 -41.26 -7.89 0.63
CA GLU A 136 -41.25 -8.06 2.11
C GLU A 136 -42.04 -6.98 2.89
#